data_AF-A0A3L7XJF0-F1
#
_entry.id   AF-A0A3L7XJF0-F1
#
_cell.length_a   1.000
_cell.length_b   1.000
_cell.length_c   1.000
_cell.angle_alpha   90.00
_cell.angle_beta   90.00
_cell.angle_gamma   90.00
#
_symmetry.space_group_name_H-M   'P 1'
#
loop_
_entity.id
_entity.type
_entity.pdbx_description
1 polymer ?
#
loop_
_entity_poly.entity_id
_entity_poly.type
_entity_poly.pdbx_seq_one_letter_code
_entity_poly.pdbx_strand_id
1 'polypeptide(L)' 'MAFLTTDDLLIELCGVTSRSDARAMISRAARIAGVPTGRTLEMRELLMVCEALAAEGGVIQQMAEAVATRALRD' A
#
# COMPACT_ATOMS: atom_id res chain seq x y z
N MET A 1 24.78 0.32 -2.83
CA MET A 1 23.43 -0.26 -2.97
C MET A 1 22.55 0.46 -1.97
N ALA A 2 21.48 1.13 -2.43
CA ALA A 2 20.50 1.71 -1.52
C ALA A 2 19.69 0.57 -0.90
N PHE A 3 19.63 0.55 0.43
CA PHE A 3 18.86 -0.44 1.18
C PHE A 3 17.52 0.20 1.53
N LEU A 4 16.42 -0.34 0.98
CA LEU A 4 15.07 0.13 1.26
C LEU A 4 14.45 -0.75 2.36
N THR A 5 13.78 -0.09 3.30
CA THR A 5 13.01 -0.71 4.38
C THR A 5 11.53 -0.43 4.19
N THR A 6 10.68 -1.14 4.94
CA THR A 6 9.25 -0.80 5.03
C THR A 6 9.00 0.58 5.64
N ASP A 7 9.96 1.12 6.39
CA ASP A 7 9.85 2.46 7.00
C ASP A 7 10.06 3.57 5.95
N ASP A 8 10.89 3.32 4.94
CA ASP A 8 11.07 4.24 3.81
C ASP A 8 9.77 4.33 2.98
N LEU A 9 9.12 3.18 2.71
CA LEU A 9 7.80 3.14 2.07
C LEU A 9 6.72 3.84 2.91
N LEU A 10 6.80 3.75 4.23
CA LEU A 10 5.89 4.44 5.13
C LEU A 10 6.01 5.97 5.00
N ILE A 11 7.23 6.49 4.87
CA ILE A 11 7.48 7.93 4.68
C ILE A 11 6.81 8.41 3.39
N GLU A 12 7.02 7.70 2.28
CA GLU A 12 6.40 8.03 0.99
C GLU A 12 4.87 8.02 1.07
N LEU A 13 4.27 7.02 1.70
CA LEU A 13 2.81 6.95 1.86
C LEU A 13 2.25 8.07 2.76
N CYS A 14 3.01 8.51 3.77
CA CYS A 14 2.60 9.68 4.58
C CYS A 14 2.53 10.98 3.76
N GLY A 15 3.12 11.03 2.57
CA GLY A 15 2.99 12.16 1.64
C GLY A 15 1.61 12.26 0.97
N VAL A 16 0.84 11.18 0.94
CA VAL A 16 -0.45 11.10 0.22
C VAL A 16 -1.63 10.66 1.10
N THR A 17 -1.38 10.22 2.34
CA THR A 17 -2.42 9.83 3.30
C THR A 17 -2.01 10.10 4.75
N SER A 18 -2.90 9.86 5.71
CA SER A 18 -2.60 9.99 7.13
C SER A 18 -1.56 8.96 7.60
N ARG A 19 -0.78 9.29 8.63
CA ARG A 19 0.23 8.37 9.18
C ARG A 19 -0.36 7.06 9.70
N SER A 20 -1.57 7.10 10.26
CA SER A 20 -2.29 5.90 10.70
C SER A 20 -2.67 5.01 9.52
N ASP A 21 -3.17 5.61 8.44
CA ASP A 21 -3.58 4.88 7.25
C ASP A 21 -2.38 4.31 6.52
N ALA A 22 -1.31 5.10 6.36
CA ALA A 22 -0.06 4.65 5.78
C ALA A 22 0.53 3.43 6.52
N ARG A 23 0.52 3.45 7.86
CA ARG A 23 0.95 2.30 8.68
C ARG A 23 0.05 1.08 8.45
N ALA A 24 -1.26 1.29 8.39
CA ALA A 24 -2.20 0.20 8.16
C ALA A 24 -2.00 -0.43 6.77
N MET A 25 -1.79 0.39 5.73
CA MET A 25 -1.49 -0.06 4.37
C MET A 25 -0.20 -0.86 4.29
N ILE A 26 0.91 -0.36 4.87
CA ILE A 26 2.19 -1.10 4.91
C ILE A 26 2.05 -2.42 5.65
N SER A 27 1.37 -2.43 6.80
CA SER A 27 1.19 -3.65 7.59
C SER A 27 0.39 -4.72 6.82
N ARG A 28 -0.64 -4.30 6.06
CA ARG A 28 -1.42 -5.22 5.23
C ARG A 28 -0.63 -5.69 4.01
N ALA A 29 0.03 -4.79 3.29
CA ALA A 29 0.84 -5.13 2.13
C ALA A 29 1.99 -6.08 2.47
N ALA A 30 2.70 -5.83 3.59
CA ALA A 30 3.74 -6.72 4.09
C ALA A 30 3.19 -8.12 4.44
N ARG A 31 1.99 -8.17 5.05
CA ARG A 31 1.32 -9.44 5.35
C ARG A 31 0.93 -10.21 4.09
N ILE A 32 0.37 -9.53 3.09
CA ILE A 32 -0.01 -10.14 1.80
C ILE A 32 1.22 -10.66 1.05
N ALA A 33 2.31 -9.87 1.06
CA ALA A 33 3.57 -10.25 0.43
C ALA A 33 4.37 -11.30 1.23
N GLY A 34 3.96 -11.62 2.47
CA GLY A 34 4.69 -12.55 3.34
C GLY A 34 6.05 -12.02 3.82
N VAL A 35 6.22 -10.69 3.86
CA VAL A 35 7.50 -10.04 4.12
C VAL A 35 7.59 -9.56 5.59
N PRO A 36 8.68 -9.87 6.33
CA PRO A 36 8.90 -9.37 7.69
C PRO A 36 9.09 -7.85 7.73
N THR A 37 8.50 -7.19 8.72
CA THR A 37 8.68 -5.75 8.97
C THR A 37 9.91 -5.45 9.82
N GLY A 38 10.49 -4.26 9.69
CA GLY A 38 11.57 -3.79 10.57
C GLY A 38 12.97 -4.29 10.22
N ARG A 39 13.15 -4.83 9.01
CA ARG A 39 14.45 -5.12 8.41
C ARG A 39 14.54 -4.54 7.00
N THR A 40 15.74 -4.55 6.46
CA THR A 40 15.99 -4.27 5.05
C THR A 40 15.29 -5.28 4.16
N LEU A 41 14.69 -4.77 3.09
CA LEU A 41 14.02 -5.57 2.07
C LEU A 41 15.02 -5.89 0.95
N GLU A 42 15.01 -7.14 0.50
CA GLU A 42 15.60 -7.48 -0.79
C GLU A 42 14.74 -6.89 -1.91
N MET A 43 15.34 -6.67 -3.09
CA MET A 43 14.64 -6.08 -4.24
C MET A 43 13.34 -6.83 -4.59
N ARG A 44 13.34 -8.15 -4.51
CA ARG A 44 12.15 -8.97 -4.76
C ARG A 44 11.05 -8.73 -3.73
N GLU A 45 11.42 -8.60 -2.45
CA GLU A 45 10.48 -8.35 -1.36
C GLU A 45 9.85 -6.97 -1.48
N LEU A 46 10.66 -5.96 -1.86
CA LEU A 46 10.18 -4.62 -2.16
C LEU A 46 9.14 -4.64 -3.31
N LEU A 47 9.43 -5.34 -4.40
CA LEU A 47 8.50 -5.45 -5.53
C LEU A 47 7.17 -6.10 -5.11
N MET A 48 7.20 -7.19 -4.34
CA MET A 48 5.98 -7.85 -3.85
C MET A 48 5.13 -6.94 -2.95
N VAL A 49 5.78 -6.15 -2.07
CA VAL A 49 5.07 -5.18 -1.22
C VAL A 49 4.45 -4.08 -2.08
N CYS A 50 5.17 -3.56 -3.08
CA CYS A 50 4.64 -2.55 -4.01
C CYS A 50 3.45 -3.07 -4.84
N GLU A 51 3.50 -4.32 -5.31
CA GLU A 51 2.37 -4.96 -6.01
C GLU A 51 1.15 -5.07 -5.09
N ALA A 52 1.33 -5.47 -3.83
CA ALA A 52 0.25 -5.55 -2.86
C ALA A 52 -0.36 -4.16 -2.55
N LEU A 53 0.46 -3.11 -2.46
CA LEU A 53 -0.01 -1.72 -2.31
C LEU A 53 -0.78 -1.25 -3.54
N ALA A 54 -0.30 -1.54 -4.75
CA ALA A 54 -0.98 -1.19 -5.99
C ALA A 54 -2.35 -1.87 -6.12
N ALA A 55 -2.44 -3.15 -5.71
CA ALA A 55 -3.70 -3.88 -5.67
C ALA A 55 -4.72 -3.23 -4.71
N GLU A 56 -4.29 -2.77 -3.52
CA GLU A 56 -5.18 -2.02 -2.62
C GLU A 56 -5.69 -0.71 -3.24
N GLY A 57 -4.80 0.06 -3.89
CA GLY A 57 -5.18 1.31 -4.56
C GLY A 57 -6.21 1.08 -5.69
N GLY A 58 -5.99 0.07 -6.52
CA GLY A 58 -6.91 -0.30 -7.61
C GLY A 58 -8.28 -0.73 -7.10
N VAL A 59 -8.36 -1.47 -6.00
CA VAL A 59 -9.63 -1.88 -5.38
C VAL A 59 -10.40 -0.68 -4.81
N ILE A 60 -9.71 0.26 -4.14
CA ILE A 60 -10.34 1.48 -3.62
C ILE A 60 -10.91 2.33 -4.75
N GLN A 61 -10.18 2.49 -5.85
CA GLN A 61 -10.68 3.22 -7.03
C GLN A 61 -11.94 2.57 -7.62
N GLN A 62 -11.93 1.24 -7.82
CA GLN A 62 -13.08 0.51 -8.34
C GLN A 62 -14.32 0.64 -7.43
N MET A 63 -14.13 0.62 -6.11
CA MET A 63 -15.22 0.83 -5.16
C MET A 63 -15.77 2.26 -5.23
N ALA A 64 -14.90 3.26 -5.33
CA ALA A 64 -15.32 4.66 -5.46
C ALA A 64 -16.12 4.89 -6.75
N GLU A 65 -15.68 4.33 -7.88
CA GLU A 65 -16.40 4.37 -9.16
C GLU A 65 -17.77 3.69 -9.07
N ALA A 66 -17.86 2.54 -8.39
CA ALA A 66 -19.12 1.83 -8.18
C ALA A 66 -20.11 2.64 -7.32
N VAL A 67 -19.63 3.32 -6.27
CA VAL A 67 -20.44 4.20 -5.42
C VAL A 67 -20.92 5.42 -6.20
N ALA A 68 -20.02 6.09 -6.93
CA ALA A 68 -20.37 7.24 -7.76
C ALA A 68 -21.40 6.87 -8.85
N THR A 69 -21.23 5.72 -9.50
CA THR A 69 -22.17 5.23 -10.51
C THR A 69 -23.55 4.93 -9.93
N ARG A 70 -23.63 4.43 -8.69
CA ARG A 70 -24.92 4.24 -7.99
C ARG A 70 -25.56 5.56 -7.64
N ALA A 71 -24.80 6.51 -7.11
CA ALA A 71 -25.30 7.83 -6.72
C ALA A 71 -25.81 8.68 -7.91
N LEU A 72 -25.33 8.42 -9.14
CA LEU A 72 -25.80 9.08 -10.36
C LEU A 72 -27.05 8.43 -10.97
N ARG A 73 -27.46 7.25 -10.49
CA ARG A 73 -28.64 6.52 -10.97
C ARG A 73 -29.89 6.74 -10.10
N ASP A 74 -29.71 7.27 -8.90
CA ASP A 74 -30.76 7.76 -8.00
C ASP A 74 -31.02 9.25 -8.25
#